data_AF-I1I124-F1
#
_entry.id   AF-I1I124-F1
#
_cell.length_a   1.000
_cell.length_b   1.000
_cell.length_c   1.000
_cell.angle_alpha   90.00
_cell.angle_beta   90.00
_cell.angle_gamma   90.00
#
_symmetry.space_group_name_H-M   'P 1'
#
loop_
_entity.id
_entity.type
_entity.pdbx_description
1 polymer ?
#
loop_
_entity_poly.entity_id
_entity_poly.type
_entity_poly.pdbx_seq_one_letter_code
_entity_poly.pdbx_strand_id
1 'polypeptide(L)'
;MVVLVVATASDPASIGPASAFLAMPGWSPGPPIPEGMESFTNGNIRLLKHDRSIIAEDNLDHRWQEATGEAISEVIFLSKHTAVSNRPALTVHPIGVPHLREDETPPQGGRPGWAALPNPRIGPWLRLMQQIAADQGLVPEFEITLEATHHGPLTNTPTMFVEIGSTEEYWGRQDAAQAIALVLWKGLGLEEGKAVGTWTGNGEKVLLGIGGGHYAPRHMDIVIKNGAWVGHLLSGYSLPMEAPPEGNSKGSGVGGMWKHSIKASFEATKAAFPGGEVIAHLDQKSFKGWQKNAITSYLQEENIRIGKPNDFL
;
A
#
# COMPACT_ATOMS: atom_id res chain seq x y z
N MET A 1 -2.32 19.39 9.61
CA MET A 1 -2.83 18.08 9.18
C MET A 1 -2.26 17.02 10.09
N VAL A 2 -2.98 15.92 10.29
CA VAL A 2 -2.57 14.81 11.15
C VAL A 2 -2.38 13.53 10.34
N VAL A 3 -1.56 12.62 10.86
CA VAL A 3 -1.43 11.25 10.36
C VAL A 3 -2.26 10.33 11.24
N LEU A 4 -3.11 9.51 10.64
CA LEU A 4 -3.83 8.45 11.34
C LEU A 4 -3.07 7.14 11.21
N VAL A 5 -2.71 6.54 12.34
CA VAL A 5 -2.34 5.13 12.45
C VAL A 5 -3.54 4.40 13.02
N VAL A 6 -3.96 3.32 12.38
CA VAL A 6 -5.23 2.66 12.71
C VAL A 6 -4.99 1.20 13.03
N ALA A 7 -5.51 0.77 14.17
CA ALA A 7 -5.40 -0.59 14.67
C ALA A 7 -6.76 -1.14 15.12
N THR A 8 -6.92 -2.46 15.07
CA THR A 8 -8.13 -3.14 15.53
C THR A 8 -7.84 -4.28 16.50
N ALA A 9 -8.66 -4.41 17.55
CA ALA A 9 -8.61 -5.56 18.46
C ALA A 9 -9.12 -6.85 17.82
N SER A 10 -9.81 -6.78 16.67
CA SER A 10 -10.23 -7.96 15.90
C SER A 10 -9.10 -8.61 15.10
N ASP A 11 -7.93 -7.97 15.03
CA ASP A 11 -6.78 -8.42 14.26
C ASP A 11 -5.54 -8.60 15.17
N PRO A 12 -5.08 -9.85 15.41
CA PRO A 12 -3.95 -10.11 16.29
C PRO A 12 -2.65 -9.43 15.86
N ALA A 13 -2.42 -9.24 14.56
CA ALA A 13 -1.22 -8.57 14.04
C ALA A 13 -1.28 -7.04 14.20
N SER A 14 -2.45 -6.50 14.57
CA SER A 14 -2.65 -5.07 14.80
C SER A 14 -2.37 -4.68 16.27
N ILE A 15 -2.74 -5.58 17.20
CA ILE A 15 -2.67 -5.35 18.65
C ILE A 15 -1.23 -5.13 19.12
N GLY A 16 -0.32 -6.02 18.72
CA GLY A 16 1.10 -5.99 19.14
C GLY A 16 1.78 -4.68 18.73
N PRO A 17 1.83 -4.35 17.42
CA PRO A 17 2.44 -3.11 16.95
C PRO A 17 1.84 -1.85 17.57
N ALA A 18 0.50 -1.77 17.68
CA ALA A 18 -0.15 -0.62 18.31
C ALA A 18 0.24 -0.46 19.78
N SER A 19 0.29 -1.55 20.53
CA SER A 19 0.70 -1.55 21.95
C SER A 19 2.16 -1.17 22.11
N ALA A 20 3.04 -1.73 21.29
CA ALA A 20 4.47 -1.40 21.28
C ALA A 20 4.71 0.06 20.89
N PHE A 21 3.93 0.60 19.95
CA PHE A 21 4.00 2.00 19.54
C PHE A 21 3.52 2.95 20.66
N LEU A 22 2.43 2.61 21.36
CA LEU A 22 1.94 3.36 22.53
C LEU A 22 2.88 3.32 23.73
N ALA A 23 3.71 2.28 23.85
CA ALA A 23 4.72 2.18 24.91
C ALA A 23 5.90 3.15 24.71
N MET A 24 6.04 3.76 23.53
CA MET A 24 7.04 4.78 23.25
C MET A 24 6.65 6.13 23.89
N PRO A 25 7.60 7.04 24.16
CA PRO A 25 7.28 8.28 24.87
C PRO A 25 6.42 9.26 24.05
N GLY A 26 5.70 10.14 24.74
CA GLY A 26 5.00 11.28 24.13
C GLY A 26 3.51 11.07 23.82
N TRP A 27 2.93 9.92 24.16
CA TRP A 27 1.50 9.68 24.00
C TRP A 27 0.66 10.28 25.13
N SER A 28 -0.45 10.87 24.75
CA SER A 28 -1.55 11.24 25.65
C SER A 28 -2.88 10.71 25.11
N PRO A 29 -3.93 10.59 25.94
CA PRO A 29 -5.28 10.35 25.43
C PRO A 29 -5.66 11.40 24.38
N GLY A 30 -6.30 10.95 23.30
CA GLY A 30 -6.81 11.80 22.22
C GLY A 30 -8.28 12.20 22.43
N PRO A 31 -8.89 12.91 21.46
CA PRO A 31 -10.29 13.32 21.54
C PRO A 31 -11.23 12.11 21.51
N PRO A 32 -12.39 12.18 22.19
CA PRO A 32 -13.43 11.17 22.03
C PRO A 32 -13.96 11.23 20.59
N ILE A 33 -14.16 10.06 19.99
CA ILE A 33 -14.68 9.94 18.62
C ILE A 33 -16.00 9.19 18.68
N PRO A 34 -16.98 9.53 17.84
CA PRO A 34 -18.14 8.69 17.59
C PRO A 34 -17.73 7.24 17.24
N GLU A 35 -18.61 6.27 17.49
CA GLU A 35 -18.40 4.84 17.18
C GLU A 35 -17.48 4.04 18.13
N GLY A 36 -17.08 4.60 19.28
CA GLY A 36 -16.38 3.82 20.32
C GLY A 36 -14.91 3.53 20.02
N MET A 37 -14.29 4.29 19.13
CA MET A 37 -12.84 4.28 18.90
C MET A 37 -12.10 4.91 20.08
N GLU A 38 -11.10 4.22 20.60
CA GLU A 38 -10.08 4.84 21.45
C GLU A 38 -9.11 5.62 20.57
N SER A 39 -8.67 6.79 21.04
CA SER A 39 -7.71 7.62 20.31
C SER A 39 -6.58 8.09 21.21
N PHE A 40 -5.40 8.21 20.63
CA PHE A 40 -4.17 8.64 21.31
C PHE A 40 -3.43 9.65 20.44
N THR A 41 -2.78 10.61 21.07
CA THR A 41 -2.12 11.73 20.41
C THR A 41 -0.64 11.79 20.75
N ASN A 42 0.20 12.02 19.73
CA ASN A 42 1.60 12.38 19.87
C ASN A 42 1.98 13.36 18.74
N GLY A 43 2.12 14.65 19.06
CA GLY A 43 2.33 15.70 18.05
C GLY A 43 1.22 15.74 16.99
N ASN A 44 1.59 15.58 15.71
CA ASN A 44 0.65 15.50 14.59
C ASN A 44 0.18 14.07 14.26
N ILE A 45 0.50 13.08 15.10
CA ILE A 45 0.13 11.68 14.88
C ILE A 45 -1.03 11.33 15.80
N ARG A 46 -1.98 10.55 15.28
CA ARG A 46 -3.09 9.97 16.00
C ARG A 46 -3.03 8.46 15.86
N LEU A 47 -3.08 7.72 16.95
CA LEU A 47 -3.28 6.28 16.92
C LEU A 47 -4.73 5.98 17.30
N LEU A 48 -5.44 5.24 16.46
CA LEU A 48 -6.82 4.83 16.67
C LEU A 48 -6.88 3.34 16.96
N LYS A 49 -7.69 2.95 17.95
CA LYS A 49 -8.00 1.55 18.26
C LYS A 49 -9.51 1.34 18.25
N HIS A 50 -9.97 0.28 17.60
CA HIS A 50 -11.38 -0.13 17.59
C HIS A 50 -11.54 -1.65 17.54
N ASP A 51 -12.78 -2.14 17.63
CA ASP A 51 -13.07 -3.58 17.61
C ASP A 51 -13.62 -4.05 16.25
N ARG A 52 -13.87 -3.13 15.33
CA ARG A 52 -14.39 -3.41 13.98
C ARG A 52 -13.30 -3.95 13.04
N SER A 53 -13.71 -4.67 11.99
CA SER A 53 -12.80 -5.07 10.92
C SER A 53 -12.24 -3.86 10.17
N ILE A 54 -10.92 -3.77 9.99
CA ILE A 54 -10.24 -2.66 9.29
C ILE A 54 -10.76 -2.48 7.87
N ILE A 55 -11.03 -3.57 7.14
CA ILE A 55 -11.55 -3.50 5.76
C ILE A 55 -12.98 -2.93 5.67
N ALA A 56 -13.67 -2.77 6.81
CA ALA A 56 -15.00 -2.16 6.90
C ALA A 56 -14.95 -0.68 7.36
N GLU A 57 -13.76 -0.09 7.49
CA GLU A 57 -13.55 1.30 7.91
C GLU A 57 -13.53 2.28 6.73
N ASP A 58 -14.52 2.16 5.85
CA ASP A 58 -14.68 3.08 4.73
C ASP A 58 -14.79 4.54 5.20
N ASN A 59 -14.09 5.42 4.49
CA ASN A 59 -14.03 6.87 4.70
C ASN A 59 -13.67 7.28 6.14
N LEU A 60 -12.84 6.50 6.82
CA LEU A 60 -12.38 6.80 8.19
C LEU A 60 -11.71 8.17 8.29
N ASP A 61 -10.95 8.57 7.26
CA ASP A 61 -10.38 9.91 7.14
C ASP A 61 -11.46 11.00 7.15
N HIS A 62 -12.52 10.87 6.36
CA HIS A 62 -13.62 11.86 6.37
C HIS A 62 -14.36 11.88 7.71
N ARG A 63 -14.69 10.71 8.27
CA ARG A 63 -15.38 10.62 9.56
C ARG A 63 -14.55 11.23 10.69
N TRP A 64 -13.22 11.04 10.67
CA TRP A 64 -12.31 11.71 11.60
C TRP A 64 -12.37 13.23 11.46
N GLN A 65 -12.27 13.75 10.23
CA GLN A 65 -12.27 15.19 9.99
C GLN A 65 -13.60 15.83 10.40
N GLU A 66 -14.73 15.17 10.12
CA GLU A 66 -16.06 15.63 10.55
C GLU A 66 -16.19 15.66 12.08
N ALA A 67 -15.68 14.64 12.77
CA ALA A 67 -15.78 14.53 14.22
C ALA A 67 -14.85 15.49 14.98
N THR A 68 -13.64 15.74 14.45
CA THR A 68 -12.57 16.44 15.17
C THR A 68 -12.20 17.81 14.61
N GLY A 69 -12.57 18.08 13.35
CA GLY A 69 -12.09 19.24 12.59
C GLY A 69 -10.64 19.14 12.12
N GLU A 70 -9.91 18.07 12.45
CA GLU A 70 -8.52 17.89 12.03
C GLU A 70 -8.45 17.28 10.63
N ALA A 71 -7.82 17.97 9.68
CA ALA A 71 -7.56 17.44 8.35
C ALA A 71 -6.46 16.37 8.37
N ILE A 72 -6.64 15.29 7.59
CA ILE A 72 -5.74 14.14 7.55
C ILE A 72 -4.78 14.29 6.36
N SER A 73 -3.50 14.04 6.57
CA SER A 73 -2.50 13.96 5.50
C SER A 73 -2.22 12.53 5.03
N GLU A 74 -2.34 11.55 5.93
CA GLU A 74 -2.04 10.15 5.65
C GLU A 74 -2.84 9.21 6.57
N VAL A 75 -3.14 8.01 6.07
CA VAL A 75 -3.71 6.89 6.84
C VAL A 75 -2.82 5.66 6.71
N ILE A 76 -2.50 5.03 7.84
CA ILE A 76 -1.66 3.84 7.91
C ILE A 76 -2.42 2.78 8.72
N PHE A 77 -2.78 1.68 8.06
CA PHE A 77 -3.44 0.56 8.71
C PHE A 77 -2.43 -0.48 9.17
N LEU A 78 -2.59 -0.97 10.40
CA LEU A 78 -1.85 -2.09 10.95
C LEU A 78 -2.74 -3.33 10.87
N SER A 79 -2.34 -4.34 10.10
CA SER A 79 -3.16 -5.54 9.90
C SER A 79 -2.33 -6.81 9.77
N LYS A 80 -3.02 -7.95 9.74
CA LYS A 80 -2.43 -9.23 9.39
C LYS A 80 -2.36 -9.41 7.89
N HIS A 81 -1.24 -9.96 7.46
CA HIS A 81 -1.11 -10.59 6.17
C HIS A 81 -1.43 -12.09 6.30
N THR A 82 -2.10 -12.67 5.31
CA THR A 82 -2.33 -14.13 5.21
C THR A 82 -1.80 -14.66 3.89
N ALA A 83 -1.04 -15.75 3.93
CA ALA A 83 -0.47 -16.36 2.74
C ALA A 83 -0.51 -17.87 2.80
N VAL A 84 -0.93 -18.51 1.70
CA VAL A 84 -0.95 -19.99 1.56
C VAL A 84 0.42 -20.62 1.78
N SER A 85 1.50 -19.87 1.50
CA SER A 85 2.87 -20.35 1.72
C SER A 85 3.24 -20.50 3.20
N ASN A 86 2.48 -19.90 4.12
CA ASN A 86 2.76 -19.78 5.55
C ASN A 86 4.14 -19.19 5.90
N ARG A 87 4.82 -18.55 4.93
CA ARG A 87 6.10 -17.89 5.19
C ARG A 87 5.88 -16.62 6.00
N PRO A 88 6.67 -16.40 7.08
CA PRO A 88 6.59 -15.16 7.82
C PRO A 88 7.04 -13.98 6.94
N ALA A 89 6.31 -12.88 7.03
CA ALA A 89 6.62 -11.69 6.26
C ALA A 89 6.26 -10.42 7.03
N LEU A 90 7.02 -9.36 6.82
CA LEU A 90 6.61 -8.00 7.13
C LEU A 90 6.41 -7.27 5.82
N THR A 91 5.25 -6.65 5.64
CA THR A 91 4.86 -6.14 4.33
C THR A 91 4.33 -4.72 4.39
N VAL A 92 4.40 -4.05 3.24
CA VAL A 92 3.72 -2.78 2.99
C VAL A 92 3.10 -2.78 1.61
N HIS A 93 1.89 -2.22 1.48
CA HIS A 93 1.25 -2.15 0.18
C HIS A 93 0.21 -1.03 0.06
N PRO A 94 -0.03 -0.56 -1.19
CA PRO A 94 -1.18 0.28 -1.50
C PRO A 94 -2.47 -0.53 -1.54
N ILE A 95 -3.63 0.13 -1.38
CA ILE A 95 -4.94 -0.54 -1.37
C ILE A 95 -5.82 -0.16 -2.55
N GLY A 96 -6.81 -1.01 -2.84
CA GLY A 96 -7.79 -0.80 -3.89
C GLY A 96 -8.21 -2.11 -4.57
N VAL A 97 -9.35 -2.06 -5.24
CA VAL A 97 -9.89 -3.17 -6.05
C VAL A 97 -10.22 -2.72 -7.47
N PRO A 98 -9.23 -2.17 -8.21
CA PRO A 98 -9.50 -1.49 -9.47
C PRO A 98 -9.86 -2.46 -10.61
N HIS A 99 -9.71 -3.77 -10.38
CA HIS A 99 -9.98 -4.83 -11.34
C HIS A 99 -11.44 -5.31 -11.36
N LEU A 100 -12.24 -4.93 -10.35
CA LEU A 100 -13.64 -5.32 -10.23
C LEU A 100 -14.56 -4.36 -10.99
N ARG A 101 -15.59 -4.90 -11.64
CA ARG A 101 -16.67 -4.16 -12.29
C ARG A 101 -17.64 -3.57 -11.25
N GLU A 102 -18.36 -2.52 -11.63
CA GLU A 102 -19.26 -1.79 -10.73
C GLU A 102 -20.36 -2.67 -10.09
N ASP A 103 -20.76 -3.75 -10.75
CA ASP A 103 -21.76 -4.72 -10.29
C ASP A 103 -21.19 -5.84 -9.40
N GLU A 104 -19.87 -5.92 -9.22
CA GLU A 104 -19.22 -6.91 -8.37
C GLU A 104 -19.13 -6.42 -6.92
N THR A 105 -19.23 -7.33 -5.95
CA THR A 105 -19.02 -7.00 -4.52
C THR A 105 -17.59 -7.38 -4.12
N PRO A 106 -16.77 -6.41 -3.65
CA PRO A 106 -15.41 -6.72 -3.20
C PRO A 106 -15.44 -7.63 -1.97
N PRO A 107 -14.76 -8.80 -1.99
CA PRO A 107 -14.81 -9.75 -0.88
C PRO A 107 -14.09 -9.24 0.38
N GLN A 108 -13.18 -8.28 0.23
CA GLN A 108 -12.34 -7.76 1.32
C GLN A 108 -12.46 -6.22 1.42
N GLY A 109 -13.66 -5.68 1.19
CA GLY A 109 -13.95 -4.26 1.31
C GLY A 109 -13.43 -3.39 0.16
N GLY A 110 -13.70 -2.09 0.26
CA GLY A 110 -13.43 -1.10 -0.77
C GLY A 110 -14.57 -0.98 -1.80
N ARG A 111 -14.34 -0.17 -2.84
CA ARG A 111 -15.30 0.07 -3.92
C ARG A 111 -14.79 -0.53 -5.23
N PRO A 112 -15.62 -1.26 -6.01
CA PRO A 112 -15.20 -1.77 -7.31
C PRO A 112 -14.67 -0.69 -8.24
N GLY A 113 -13.65 -1.02 -9.03
CA GLY A 113 -13.04 -0.10 -9.97
C GLY A 113 -12.29 1.07 -9.32
N TRP A 114 -12.02 1.03 -8.02
CA TRP A 114 -11.33 2.10 -7.30
C TRP A 114 -9.94 1.69 -6.79
N ALA A 115 -9.05 2.67 -6.74
CA ALA A 115 -7.72 2.60 -6.14
C ALA A 115 -7.52 3.81 -5.20
N ALA A 116 -6.97 3.58 -4.01
CA ALA A 116 -6.67 4.64 -3.06
C ALA A 116 -5.53 5.53 -3.55
N LEU A 117 -5.40 6.73 -3.00
CA LEU A 117 -4.13 7.46 -3.12
C LEU A 117 -3.03 6.62 -2.43
N PRO A 118 -1.98 6.14 -3.12
CA PRO A 118 -0.93 5.37 -2.48
C PRO A 118 -0.12 6.26 -1.52
N ASN A 119 0.18 5.77 -0.32
CA ASN A 119 1.01 6.53 0.62
C ASN A 119 2.46 6.63 0.07
N PRO A 120 3.05 7.85 -0.02
CA PRO A 120 4.44 8.03 -0.46
C PRO A 120 5.47 7.22 0.35
N ARG A 121 5.15 6.86 1.59
CA ARG A 121 6.04 6.13 2.47
C ARG A 121 6.27 4.68 2.08
N ILE A 122 5.48 4.06 1.20
CA ILE A 122 5.60 2.62 0.85
C ILE A 122 7.04 2.21 0.51
N GLY A 123 7.67 2.85 -0.47
CA GLY A 123 9.05 2.53 -0.86
C GLY A 123 10.09 2.81 0.24
N PRO A 124 10.12 4.04 0.79
CA PRO A 124 11.01 4.38 1.91
C PRO A 124 10.83 3.49 3.15
N TRP A 125 9.61 3.10 3.50
CA TRP A 125 9.31 2.27 4.68
C TRP A 125 9.63 0.82 4.45
N LEU A 126 9.50 0.29 3.23
CA LEU A 126 10.06 -1.02 2.90
C LEU A 126 11.56 -1.08 3.23
N ARG A 127 12.33 -0.07 2.80
CA ARG A 127 13.79 -0.02 3.06
C ARG A 127 14.10 0.16 4.54
N LEU A 128 13.35 1.02 5.24
CA LEU A 128 13.48 1.21 6.68
C LEU A 128 13.17 -0.09 7.44
N MET A 129 12.11 -0.80 7.05
CA MET A 129 11.71 -2.08 7.63
C MET A 129 12.77 -3.15 7.37
N GLN A 130 13.40 -3.18 6.19
CA GLN A 130 14.52 -4.09 5.89
C GLN A 130 15.71 -3.86 6.82
N GLN A 131 16.07 -2.59 7.02
CA GLN A 131 17.16 -2.24 7.92
C GLN A 131 16.83 -2.66 9.37
N ILE A 132 15.66 -2.28 9.89
CA ILE A 132 15.25 -2.62 11.25
C ILE A 132 15.16 -4.13 11.47
N ALA A 133 14.58 -4.86 10.51
CA ALA A 133 14.45 -6.32 10.60
C ALA A 133 15.81 -7.01 10.59
N ALA A 134 16.79 -6.51 9.82
CA ALA A 134 18.15 -7.02 9.86
C ALA A 134 18.84 -6.72 11.20
N ASP A 135 18.73 -5.47 11.69
CA ASP A 135 19.34 -5.03 12.95
C ASP A 135 18.78 -5.79 14.17
N GLN A 136 17.52 -6.21 14.11
CA GLN A 136 16.84 -6.99 15.16
C GLN A 136 16.90 -8.50 14.96
N GLY A 137 17.58 -9.00 13.91
CA GLY A 137 17.74 -10.42 13.66
C GLY A 137 16.47 -11.16 13.20
N LEU A 138 15.49 -10.44 12.65
CA LEU A 138 14.27 -11.04 12.08
C LEU A 138 14.53 -11.67 10.70
N VAL A 139 15.58 -11.25 10.00
CA VAL A 139 16.01 -11.81 8.71
C VAL A 139 17.07 -12.90 8.97
N PRO A 140 17.03 -14.08 8.30
CA PRO A 140 16.24 -14.40 7.11
C PRO A 140 14.90 -15.08 7.39
N GLU A 141 14.44 -15.13 8.64
CA GLU A 141 13.17 -15.73 8.98
C GLU A 141 12.02 -14.99 8.29
N PHE A 142 11.83 -13.71 8.61
CA PHE A 142 10.83 -12.85 7.98
C PHE A 142 11.29 -12.37 6.61
N GLU A 143 10.44 -12.57 5.60
CA GLU A 143 10.57 -11.90 4.31
C GLU A 143 10.07 -10.46 4.42
N ILE A 144 10.89 -9.48 4.05
CA ILE A 144 10.48 -8.07 4.07
C ILE A 144 10.14 -7.64 2.65
N THR A 145 8.86 -7.50 2.32
CA THR A 145 8.42 -7.43 0.93
C THR A 145 7.25 -6.46 0.68
N LEU A 146 6.99 -6.18 -0.60
CA LEU A 146 5.81 -5.45 -1.05
C LEU A 146 4.67 -6.43 -1.33
N GLU A 147 3.45 -5.93 -1.31
CA GLU A 147 2.32 -6.63 -1.92
C GLU A 147 1.69 -5.79 -3.03
N ALA A 148 0.99 -6.48 -3.92
CA ALA A 148 0.18 -5.87 -4.96
C ALA A 148 -0.96 -5.04 -4.36
N THR A 149 -1.47 -4.10 -5.15
CA THR A 149 -2.69 -3.35 -4.79
C THR A 149 -3.86 -4.30 -4.65
N HIS A 150 -4.44 -4.34 -3.45
CA HIS A 150 -5.61 -5.18 -3.21
C HIS A 150 -6.43 -4.67 -2.01
N HIS A 151 -7.68 -5.16 -1.94
CA HIS A 151 -8.69 -4.95 -0.89
C HIS A 151 -8.98 -3.48 -0.50
N GLY A 152 -9.92 -3.29 0.43
CA GLY A 152 -10.28 -1.99 0.99
C GLY A 152 -9.48 -1.63 2.25
N PRO A 153 -9.96 -0.69 3.08
CA PRO A 153 -11.21 0.05 2.95
C PRO A 153 -11.15 1.17 1.88
N LEU A 154 -12.28 1.84 1.63
CA LEU A 154 -12.36 3.05 0.83
C LEU A 154 -11.76 4.24 1.60
N THR A 155 -10.81 4.97 1.00
CA THR A 155 -10.23 6.19 1.57
C THR A 155 -10.07 7.29 0.52
N ASN A 156 -9.90 8.54 0.97
CA ASN A 156 -9.70 9.70 0.09
C ASN A 156 -8.33 10.38 0.30
N THR A 157 -7.56 9.87 1.27
CA THR A 157 -6.26 10.39 1.69
C THR A 157 -5.15 9.36 1.37
N PRO A 158 -3.88 9.77 1.17
CA PRO A 158 -2.78 8.82 0.97
C PRO A 158 -2.74 7.70 2.02
N THR A 159 -2.85 6.46 1.57
CA THR A 159 -3.11 5.28 2.40
C THR A 159 -2.16 4.13 2.09
N MET A 160 -1.75 3.40 3.12
CA MET A 160 -1.07 2.11 2.99
C MET A 160 -1.43 1.19 4.14
N PHE A 161 -1.17 -0.10 3.94
CA PHE A 161 -1.11 -1.10 4.99
C PHE A 161 0.35 -1.38 5.36
N VAL A 162 0.55 -1.70 6.63
CA VAL A 162 1.78 -2.24 7.20
C VAL A 162 1.39 -3.51 7.96
N GLU A 163 1.91 -4.64 7.53
CA GLU A 163 1.39 -5.92 8.00
C GLU A 163 2.44 -6.87 8.56
N ILE A 164 1.96 -7.77 9.42
CA ILE A 164 2.72 -8.94 9.90
C ILE A 164 2.00 -10.17 9.36
N GLY A 165 2.75 -11.07 8.74
CA GLY A 165 2.27 -12.32 8.19
C GLY A 165 3.11 -13.52 8.60
N SER A 166 2.69 -14.72 8.27
CA SER A 166 1.46 -15.02 7.51
C SER A 166 0.46 -15.90 8.28
N THR A 167 0.76 -16.20 9.55
CA THR A 167 -0.02 -17.12 10.41
C THR A 167 -0.15 -16.56 11.81
N GLU A 168 -1.06 -17.12 12.61
CA GLU A 168 -1.29 -16.75 14.01
C GLU A 168 -0.02 -16.81 14.87
N GLU A 169 0.85 -17.77 14.59
CA GLU A 169 2.18 -17.88 15.22
C GLU A 169 3.00 -16.59 15.07
N TYR A 170 2.95 -15.96 13.89
CA TYR A 170 3.73 -14.76 13.59
C TYR A 170 3.00 -13.47 13.93
N TRP A 171 1.66 -13.43 13.81
CA TRP A 171 0.87 -12.24 14.13
C TRP A 171 1.05 -11.78 15.58
N GLY A 172 1.18 -12.72 16.51
CA GLY A 172 1.39 -12.44 17.93
C GLY A 172 2.85 -12.22 18.35
N ARG A 173 3.81 -12.24 17.42
CA ARG A 173 5.23 -12.13 17.77
C ARG A 173 5.61 -10.74 18.25
N GLN A 174 6.13 -10.68 19.47
CA GLN A 174 6.47 -9.43 20.13
C GLN A 174 7.63 -8.68 19.47
N ASP A 175 8.61 -9.40 18.94
CA ASP A 175 9.76 -8.82 18.23
C ASP A 175 9.37 -8.26 16.87
N ALA A 176 8.53 -8.96 16.10
CA ALA A 176 7.92 -8.43 14.88
C ALA A 176 7.08 -7.17 15.17
N ALA A 177 6.28 -7.18 16.25
CA ALA A 177 5.52 -6.02 16.69
C ALA A 177 6.40 -4.82 17.06
N GLN A 178 7.52 -5.06 17.77
CA GLN A 178 8.49 -4.03 18.11
C GLN A 178 9.20 -3.47 16.87
N ALA A 179 9.49 -4.30 15.88
CA ALA A 179 10.05 -3.85 14.61
C ALA A 179 9.09 -2.90 13.87
N ILE A 180 7.81 -3.26 13.74
CA ILE A 180 6.80 -2.39 13.13
C ILE A 180 6.62 -1.08 13.92
N ALA A 181 6.56 -1.15 15.24
CA ALA A 181 6.49 0.05 16.08
C ALA A 181 7.70 0.98 15.88
N LEU A 182 8.90 0.41 15.71
CA LEU A 182 10.12 1.17 15.43
C LEU A 182 10.10 1.78 14.01
N VAL A 183 9.54 1.07 13.02
CA VAL A 183 9.29 1.62 11.67
C VAL A 183 8.36 2.82 11.76
N LEU A 184 7.25 2.74 12.50
CA LEU A 184 6.33 3.86 12.72
C LEU A 184 7.03 5.03 13.40
N TRP A 185 7.78 4.76 14.48
CA TRP A 185 8.48 5.77 15.26
C TRP A 185 9.50 6.56 14.43
N LYS A 186 10.40 5.85 13.73
CA LYS A 186 11.40 6.50 12.87
C LYS A 186 10.76 7.09 11.62
N GLY A 187 9.85 6.34 11.00
CA GLY A 187 9.17 6.71 9.77
C GLY A 187 8.38 8.01 9.90
N LEU A 188 7.66 8.18 11.00
CA LEU A 188 6.88 9.38 11.29
C LEU A 188 7.70 10.51 11.93
N GLY A 189 9.00 10.31 12.14
CA GLY A 189 9.92 11.34 12.62
C GLY A 189 9.87 11.60 14.12
N LEU A 190 9.43 10.62 14.92
CA LEU A 190 9.34 10.75 16.38
C LEU A 190 10.69 10.55 17.11
N GLU A 191 11.71 9.97 16.46
CA GLU A 191 13.03 9.74 17.09
C GLU A 191 13.90 11.00 17.17
N GLU A 192 13.86 11.87 16.15
CA GLU A 192 14.72 13.06 16.06
C GLU A 192 14.10 14.18 15.17
N GLY A 193 12.79 14.16 14.95
CA GLY A 193 12.10 15.11 14.05
C GLY A 193 12.34 14.88 12.55
N LYS A 194 13.10 13.84 12.17
CA LYS A 194 13.39 13.49 10.77
C LYS A 194 12.50 12.33 10.31
N ALA A 195 11.42 12.65 9.62
CA ALA A 195 10.53 11.64 9.04
C ALA A 195 11.15 10.98 7.79
N VAL A 196 10.88 9.69 7.59
CA VAL A 196 11.31 8.92 6.42
C VAL A 196 10.14 8.78 5.45
N GLY A 197 10.35 9.16 4.19
CA GLY A 197 9.36 9.07 3.13
C GLY A 197 8.42 10.27 3.01
N THR A 198 8.85 11.44 3.47
CA THR A 198 8.15 12.71 3.21
C THR A 198 8.29 13.08 1.74
N TRP A 199 7.16 13.17 1.03
CA TRP A 199 7.14 13.57 -0.39
C TRP A 199 7.40 15.08 -0.55
N THR A 200 8.30 15.45 -1.47
CA THR A 200 8.64 16.86 -1.73
C THR A 200 8.30 17.35 -3.14
N GLY A 201 8.00 16.46 -4.09
CA GLY A 201 7.44 16.86 -5.40
C GLY A 201 8.44 17.53 -6.35
N ASN A 202 9.69 17.07 -6.36
CA ASN A 202 10.80 17.63 -7.15
C ASN A 202 11.13 16.80 -8.41
N GLY A 203 10.12 16.24 -9.09
CA GLY A 203 10.31 15.47 -10.33
C GLY A 203 10.86 14.06 -10.13
N GLU A 204 10.85 13.54 -8.90
CA GLU A 204 11.27 12.18 -8.58
C GLU A 204 10.40 11.15 -9.31
N LYS A 205 10.99 9.97 -9.56
CA LYS A 205 10.33 8.90 -10.30
C LYS A 205 9.48 8.05 -9.38
N VAL A 206 8.25 7.81 -9.81
CA VAL A 206 7.26 7.01 -9.07
C VAL A 206 6.91 5.78 -9.89
N LEU A 207 7.13 4.61 -9.31
CA LEU A 207 6.89 3.33 -9.93
C LEU A 207 5.39 2.99 -9.95
N LEU A 208 4.84 2.81 -11.16
CA LEU A 208 3.61 2.07 -11.39
C LEU A 208 3.97 0.66 -11.88
N GLY A 209 3.85 -0.35 -11.01
CA GLY A 209 4.18 -1.73 -11.34
C GLY A 209 3.03 -2.42 -12.07
N ILE A 210 3.31 -3.08 -13.19
CA ILE A 210 2.31 -3.80 -14.00
C ILE A 210 2.77 -5.24 -14.25
N GLY A 211 1.94 -6.20 -13.86
CA GLY A 211 2.23 -7.63 -13.91
C GLY A 211 3.02 -8.13 -12.71
N GLY A 212 3.23 -9.44 -12.67
CA GLY A 212 3.84 -10.14 -11.55
C GLY A 212 2.83 -10.91 -10.71
N GLY A 213 3.35 -11.68 -9.76
CA GLY A 213 2.55 -12.26 -8.68
C GLY A 213 2.21 -11.23 -7.61
N HIS A 214 1.58 -11.69 -6.53
CA HIS A 214 1.14 -10.86 -5.41
C HIS A 214 2.29 -10.07 -4.75
N TYR A 215 3.45 -10.69 -4.51
CA TYR A 215 4.60 -10.02 -3.89
C TYR A 215 5.48 -9.20 -4.85
N ALA A 216 5.08 -9.04 -6.12
CA ALA A 216 5.71 -8.12 -7.06
C ALA A 216 7.28 -8.10 -7.11
N PRO A 217 7.98 -9.26 -7.14
CA PRO A 217 9.43 -9.31 -6.86
C PRO A 217 10.30 -8.51 -7.83
N ARG A 218 9.92 -8.41 -9.11
CA ARG A 218 10.65 -7.61 -10.10
C ARG A 218 10.52 -6.10 -9.87
N HIS A 219 9.38 -5.68 -9.34
CA HIS A 219 9.14 -4.27 -9.01
C HIS A 219 9.91 -3.93 -7.73
N MET A 220 9.86 -4.83 -6.74
CA MET A 220 10.63 -4.73 -5.51
C MET A 220 12.15 -4.58 -5.75
N ASP A 221 12.71 -5.31 -6.71
CA ASP A 221 14.10 -5.15 -7.14
C ASP A 221 14.47 -3.69 -7.46
N ILE A 222 13.57 -2.97 -8.15
CA ILE A 222 13.77 -1.55 -8.51
C ILE A 222 13.68 -0.67 -7.26
N VAL A 223 12.67 -0.91 -6.42
CA VAL A 223 12.41 -0.12 -5.21
C VAL A 223 13.58 -0.17 -4.22
N ILE A 224 14.19 -1.34 -4.07
CA ILE A 224 15.32 -1.56 -3.16
C ILE A 224 16.61 -0.98 -3.75
N LYS A 225 16.93 -1.32 -5.01
CA LYS A 225 18.24 -0.97 -5.60
C LYS A 225 18.36 0.50 -5.97
N ASN A 226 17.25 1.12 -6.40
CA ASN A 226 17.28 2.46 -6.97
C ASN A 226 16.64 3.51 -6.05
N GLY A 227 16.11 3.09 -4.90
CA GLY A 227 15.48 4.02 -3.96
C GLY A 227 14.14 4.59 -4.44
N ALA A 228 13.54 4.00 -5.49
CA ALA A 228 12.35 4.51 -6.16
C ALA A 228 11.15 4.70 -5.21
N TRP A 229 10.31 5.69 -5.53
CA TRP A 229 8.99 5.86 -4.92
C TRP A 229 8.02 4.85 -5.51
N VAL A 230 7.02 4.44 -4.72
CA VAL A 230 6.11 3.34 -5.08
C VAL A 230 4.68 3.87 -5.11
N GLY A 231 4.07 3.81 -6.29
CA GLY A 231 2.64 3.99 -6.46
C GLY A 231 1.90 2.66 -6.34
N HIS A 232 0.98 2.40 -7.26
CA HIS A 232 0.29 1.12 -7.32
C HIS A 232 1.11 0.00 -7.97
N LEU A 233 0.80 -1.24 -7.57
CA LEU A 233 1.42 -2.47 -8.05
C LEU A 233 0.31 -3.42 -8.51
N LEU A 234 0.08 -3.50 -9.82
CA LEU A 234 -0.97 -4.30 -10.42
C LEU A 234 -0.45 -5.70 -10.75
N SER A 235 -0.77 -6.67 -9.90
CA SER A 235 -0.50 -8.09 -10.16
C SER A 235 -1.30 -8.60 -11.37
N GLY A 236 -0.98 -9.82 -11.84
CA GLY A 236 -1.72 -10.46 -12.93
C GLY A 236 -3.23 -10.61 -12.67
N TYR A 237 -3.65 -10.89 -11.42
CA TYR A 237 -5.07 -10.98 -11.08
C TYR A 237 -5.78 -9.61 -11.09
N SER A 238 -5.03 -8.52 -10.94
CA SER A 238 -5.55 -7.15 -11.03
C SER A 238 -5.69 -6.67 -12.48
N LEU A 239 -5.36 -7.50 -13.46
CA LEU A 239 -5.37 -7.19 -14.89
C LEU A 239 -6.19 -8.25 -15.65
N PRO A 240 -7.50 -8.40 -15.36
CA PRO A 240 -8.34 -9.35 -16.08
C PRO A 240 -8.44 -8.92 -17.55
N MET A 241 -7.98 -9.79 -18.44
CA MET A 241 -7.95 -9.59 -19.90
C MET A 241 -8.73 -10.70 -20.59
N GLU A 242 -9.71 -10.31 -21.40
CA GLU A 242 -10.47 -11.20 -22.25
C GLU A 242 -9.85 -11.20 -23.65
N ALA A 243 -9.51 -12.38 -24.17
CA ALA A 243 -8.86 -12.50 -25.47
C ALA A 243 -9.76 -11.92 -26.59
N PRO A 244 -9.17 -11.29 -27.61
CA PRO A 244 -9.94 -10.79 -28.74
C PRO A 244 -10.53 -11.97 -29.53
N PRO A 245 -11.64 -11.77 -30.28
CA PRO A 245 -12.15 -12.77 -31.21
C PRO A 245 -11.06 -13.25 -32.19
N GLU A 246 -11.11 -14.53 -32.59
CA GLU A 246 -10.07 -15.15 -33.43
C GLU A 246 -9.74 -14.31 -34.68
N GLY A 247 -8.44 -14.13 -34.95
CA GLY A 247 -7.94 -13.43 -36.14
C GLY A 247 -7.39 -12.02 -35.90
N ASN A 248 -7.57 -11.42 -34.72
CA ASN A 248 -7.10 -10.06 -34.45
C ASN A 248 -5.89 -10.01 -33.50
N SER A 249 -4.69 -10.20 -34.06
CA SER A 249 -3.41 -10.25 -33.31
C SER A 249 -2.82 -8.87 -32.96
N LYS A 250 -3.50 -7.78 -33.32
CA LYS A 250 -3.00 -6.39 -33.16
C LYS A 250 -3.46 -5.69 -31.87
N GLY A 251 -4.02 -6.42 -30.91
CA GLY A 251 -4.39 -5.88 -29.59
C GLY A 251 -5.67 -5.02 -29.55
N SER A 252 -6.30 -4.75 -30.69
CA SER A 252 -7.63 -4.14 -30.74
C SER A 252 -8.70 -5.18 -30.38
N GLY A 253 -9.64 -4.79 -29.51
CA GLY A 253 -10.73 -5.67 -29.07
C GLY A 253 -10.40 -6.61 -27.91
N VAL A 254 -9.31 -6.39 -27.17
CA VAL A 254 -9.06 -7.07 -25.89
C VAL A 254 -10.01 -6.51 -24.82
N GLY A 255 -10.90 -7.35 -24.31
CA GLY A 255 -11.87 -7.00 -23.26
C GLY A 255 -11.31 -7.14 -21.84
N GLY A 256 -12.19 -7.01 -20.85
CA GLY A 256 -11.86 -7.06 -19.42
C GLY A 256 -11.49 -5.71 -18.78
N MET A 257 -11.30 -5.71 -17.46
CA MET A 257 -11.09 -4.49 -16.65
C MET A 257 -9.64 -3.98 -16.65
N TRP A 258 -8.70 -4.65 -17.31
CA TRP A 258 -7.27 -4.29 -17.27
C TRP A 258 -6.94 -2.83 -17.63
N LYS A 259 -7.64 -2.22 -18.61
CA LYS A 259 -7.45 -0.80 -18.96
C LYS A 259 -7.86 0.10 -17.80
N HIS A 260 -9.03 -0.17 -17.23
CA HIS A 260 -9.56 0.53 -16.07
C HIS A 260 -8.62 0.38 -14.87
N SER A 261 -8.12 -0.83 -14.61
CA SER A 261 -7.15 -1.08 -13.55
C SER A 261 -5.93 -0.19 -13.66
N ILE A 262 -5.31 -0.14 -14.86
CA ILE A 262 -4.14 0.69 -15.12
C ILE A 262 -4.47 2.17 -14.96
N LYS A 263 -5.59 2.62 -15.52
CA LYS A 263 -6.00 4.03 -15.48
C LYS A 263 -6.26 4.52 -14.07
N ALA A 264 -7.11 3.83 -13.32
CA ALA A 264 -7.46 4.20 -11.94
C ALA A 264 -6.22 4.24 -11.05
N SER A 265 -5.35 3.24 -11.16
CA SER A 265 -4.09 3.19 -10.42
C SER A 265 -3.09 4.27 -10.85
N PHE A 266 -2.99 4.58 -12.14
CA PHE A 266 -2.13 5.66 -12.63
C PHE A 266 -2.61 7.03 -12.13
N GLU A 267 -3.91 7.32 -12.23
CA GLU A 267 -4.51 8.58 -11.80
C GLU A 267 -4.37 8.77 -10.29
N ALA A 268 -4.66 7.74 -9.49
CA ALA A 268 -4.48 7.78 -8.05
C ALA A 268 -3.02 7.98 -7.66
N THR A 269 -2.08 7.30 -8.33
CA THR A 269 -0.64 7.52 -8.12
C THR A 269 -0.26 8.96 -8.45
N LYS A 270 -0.68 9.48 -9.61
CA LYS A 270 -0.36 10.86 -10.00
C LYS A 270 -0.89 11.90 -9.01
N ALA A 271 -2.08 11.65 -8.44
CA ALA A 271 -2.68 12.51 -7.44
C ALA A 271 -1.93 12.46 -6.08
N ALA A 272 -1.43 11.29 -5.68
CA ALA A 272 -0.66 11.13 -4.44
C ALA A 272 0.76 11.69 -4.51
N PHE A 273 1.31 11.83 -5.72
CA PHE A 273 2.67 12.30 -5.97
C PHE A 273 2.68 13.58 -6.84
N PRO A 274 2.13 14.70 -6.36
CA PRO A 274 2.13 15.95 -7.11
C PRO A 274 3.57 16.39 -7.42
N GLY A 275 3.83 16.79 -8.68
CA GLY A 275 5.15 17.16 -9.15
C GLY A 275 6.08 15.97 -9.50
N GLY A 276 5.65 14.73 -9.27
CA GLY A 276 6.42 13.52 -9.60
C GLY A 276 6.20 13.04 -11.04
N GLU A 277 7.14 12.23 -11.55
CA GLU A 277 6.99 11.54 -12.83
C GLU A 277 6.60 10.08 -12.58
N VAL A 278 5.33 9.74 -12.85
CA VAL A 278 4.83 8.36 -12.77
C VAL A 278 5.28 7.58 -14.01
N ILE A 279 6.07 6.53 -13.80
CA ILE A 279 6.62 5.68 -14.86
C ILE A 279 6.14 4.25 -14.65
N ALA A 280 5.56 3.66 -15.70
CA ALA A 280 5.15 2.27 -15.70
C ALA A 280 6.35 1.33 -15.87
N HIS A 281 6.43 0.29 -15.05
CA HIS A 281 7.36 -0.83 -15.25
C HIS A 281 6.57 -2.13 -15.46
N LEU A 282 6.87 -2.85 -16.54
CA LEU A 282 6.20 -4.09 -16.89
C LEU A 282 7.04 -5.30 -16.48
N ASP A 283 6.45 -6.22 -15.71
CA ASP A 283 6.99 -7.57 -15.60
C ASP A 283 6.74 -8.35 -16.90
N GLN A 284 7.71 -8.24 -17.81
CA GLN A 284 7.68 -8.84 -19.15
C GLN A 284 7.48 -10.36 -19.15
N LYS A 285 7.78 -11.06 -18.04
CA LYS A 285 7.65 -12.52 -17.95
C LYS A 285 6.26 -12.96 -17.49
N SER A 286 5.44 -12.05 -17.01
CA SER A 286 4.10 -12.34 -16.47
C SER A 286 2.98 -12.34 -17.52
N PHE A 287 3.28 -12.06 -18.78
CA PHE A 287 2.29 -11.84 -19.83
C PHE A 287 2.56 -12.64 -21.10
N LYS A 288 1.48 -13.12 -21.74
CA LYS A 288 1.52 -13.63 -23.13
C LYS A 288 1.86 -12.49 -24.09
N GLY A 289 2.37 -12.82 -25.28
CA GLY A 289 2.77 -11.83 -26.29
C GLY A 289 1.67 -10.83 -26.63
N TRP A 290 0.43 -11.29 -26.82
CA TRP A 290 -0.72 -10.44 -27.13
C TRP A 290 -1.12 -9.52 -25.97
N GLN A 291 -1.00 -9.97 -24.71
CA GLN A 291 -1.28 -9.16 -23.52
C GLN A 291 -0.28 -8.01 -23.41
N LYS A 292 1.01 -8.30 -23.64
CA LYS A 292 2.07 -7.29 -23.64
C LYS A 292 1.83 -6.22 -24.70
N ASN A 293 1.47 -6.64 -25.90
CA ASN A 293 1.17 -5.71 -26.99
C ASN A 293 -0.02 -4.81 -26.63
N ALA A 294 -1.10 -5.38 -26.09
CA ALA A 294 -2.27 -4.61 -25.69
C ALA A 294 -1.93 -3.58 -24.58
N ILE A 295 -1.22 -4.00 -23.53
CA ILE A 295 -0.80 -3.12 -22.43
C ILE A 295 0.12 -2.01 -22.95
N THR A 296 1.12 -2.36 -23.77
CA THR A 296 2.09 -1.38 -24.31
C THR A 296 1.40 -0.35 -25.20
N SER A 297 0.51 -0.79 -26.10
CA SER A 297 -0.28 0.12 -26.94
C SER A 297 -1.15 1.04 -26.11
N TYR A 298 -1.83 0.52 -25.09
CA TYR A 298 -2.68 1.33 -24.22
C TYR A 298 -1.89 2.38 -23.42
N LEU A 299 -0.74 2.00 -22.85
CA LEU A 299 0.12 2.95 -22.14
C LEU A 299 0.61 4.06 -23.08
N GLN A 300 0.92 3.74 -24.34
CA GLN A 300 1.27 4.73 -25.35
C GLN A 300 0.08 5.65 -25.71
N GLU A 301 -1.13 5.09 -25.87
CA GLU A 301 -2.37 5.85 -26.12
C GLU A 301 -2.66 6.86 -24.99
N GLU A 302 -2.45 6.46 -23.74
CA GLU A 302 -2.65 7.29 -22.55
C GLU A 302 -1.44 8.19 -22.21
N ASN A 303 -0.39 8.18 -23.04
CA ASN A 303 0.88 8.90 -22.79
C ASN A 303 1.53 8.57 -21.44
N ILE A 304 1.41 7.32 -20.99
CA ILE A 304 2.07 6.80 -19.80
C ILE A 304 3.43 6.23 -20.20
N ARG A 305 4.52 6.84 -19.69
CA ARG A 305 5.89 6.40 -20.00
C ARG A 305 6.13 4.99 -19.47
N ILE A 306 6.70 4.13 -20.32
CA ILE A 306 7.23 2.82 -19.93
C ILE A 306 8.73 2.95 -19.66
N GLY A 307 9.14 2.63 -18.44
CA GLY A 307 10.52 2.67 -17.99
C GLY A 307 11.18 1.28 -17.93
N LYS A 308 12.50 1.28 -18.03
CA LYS A 308 13.39 0.18 -17.64
C LYS A 308 13.81 0.37 -16.18
N PRO A 309 14.32 -0.67 -15.51
CA PRO A 309 14.81 -0.56 -14.13
C PRO A 309 15.73 0.64 -13.87
N ASN A 310 16.65 0.95 -14.79
CA ASN A 310 17.59 2.08 -14.63
C ASN A 310 16.96 3.47 -14.81
N ASP A 311 15.73 3.57 -15.31
CA ASP A 311 15.02 4.86 -15.43
C ASP A 311 14.49 5.37 -14.07
N PHE A 312 14.57 4.57 -13.02
CA PHE A 312 14.10 4.88 -11.66
C PHE A 312 15.23 5.27 -10.68
N LEU A 313 16.42 5.59 -11.21
CA LEU A 313 17.55 6.15 -10.45
C LEU A 313 17.33 7.63 -10.10
#